data_AF-A0A0L8HMA7-F1
#
_entry.id   AF-A0A0L8HMA7-F1
#
_cell.length_a   1.000
_cell.length_b   1.000
_cell.length_c   1.000
_cell.angle_alpha   90.00
_cell.angle_beta   90.00
_cell.angle_gamma   90.00
#
_symmetry.space_group_name_H-M   'P 1'
#
loop_
_entity.id
_entity.type
_entity.pdbx_description
1 polymer ?
#
loop_
_entity_poly.entity_id
_entity_poly.type
_entity_poly.pdbx_seq_one_letter_code
_entity_poly.pdbx_strand_id
1 'polypeptide(L)'
;MARVDFISDCFYDILDDYLRMYHDKDGKMMFQRSYDNGSSSERRMRFQETCRRILPFMERTLEMRNGGNQFFMGDQMTMADLMCYCALENPLTDDSSMLSSYPKLQSLRSRVMSHMKMSPYLKNRSSTEF
;
A
#
# COMPACT_ATOMS: atom_id res chain seq x y z
N MET A 1 -13.26 4.77 -15.27
CA MET A 1 -12.71 3.47 -14.85
C MET A 1 -11.19 3.47 -14.94
N ALA A 2 -10.58 3.72 -16.11
CA ALA A 2 -9.11 3.73 -16.27
C ALA A 2 -8.29 4.48 -15.20
N ARG A 3 -8.79 5.60 -14.64
CA ARG A 3 -8.10 6.29 -13.54
C ARG A 3 -8.01 5.47 -12.25
N VAL A 4 -9.11 4.83 -11.87
CA VAL A 4 -9.16 3.99 -10.66
C VAL A 4 -8.28 2.77 -10.87
N ASP A 5 -8.33 2.18 -12.06
CA ASP A 5 -7.56 0.99 -12.42
C ASP A 5 -6.06 1.26 -12.30
N PHE A 6 -5.53 2.32 -12.95
CA PHE A 6 -4.08 2.59 -12.89
C PHE A 6 -3.58 2.88 -11.45
N ILE A 7 -4.39 3.56 -10.63
CA ILE A 7 -4.00 3.87 -9.24
C ILE A 7 -3.97 2.57 -8.43
N SER A 8 -4.99 1.73 -8.62
CA SER A 8 -5.09 0.42 -7.97
C SER A 8 -3.93 -0.47 -8.37
N ASP A 9 -3.57 -0.52 -9.65
CA ASP A 9 -2.44 -1.28 -10.18
C ASP A 9 -1.10 -0.79 -9.61
N CYS A 10 -0.91 0.53 -9.44
CA CYS A 10 0.28 1.07 -8.80
C CYS A 10 0.43 0.61 -7.34
N PHE A 11 -0.65 0.60 -6.56
CA PHE A 11 -0.59 0.06 -5.19
C PHE A 11 -0.47 -1.46 -5.17
N TYR A 12 -1.03 -2.15 -6.16
CA TYR A 12 -0.85 -3.58 -6.33
C TYR A 12 0.62 -3.94 -6.59
N ASP A 13 1.35 -3.18 -7.43
CA ASP A 13 2.78 -3.38 -7.65
C ASP A 13 3.59 -3.33 -6.33
N ILE A 14 3.25 -2.39 -5.44
CA ILE A 14 3.86 -2.30 -4.11
C ILE A 14 3.55 -3.55 -3.29
N LEU A 15 2.28 -3.98 -3.28
CA LEU A 15 1.85 -5.17 -2.53
C LEU A 15 2.48 -6.45 -3.07
N ASP A 16 2.55 -6.62 -4.39
CA ASP A 16 3.14 -7.80 -5.04
C ASP A 16 4.64 -7.89 -4.70
N ASP A 17 5.38 -6.79 -4.85
CA ASP A 17 6.80 -6.76 -4.49
C ASP A 17 7.01 -6.98 -2.98
N TYR A 18 6.11 -6.48 -2.12
CA TYR A 18 6.14 -6.75 -0.69
C TYR A 18 5.94 -8.24 -0.39
N LEU A 19 4.88 -8.85 -0.94
CA LEU A 19 4.56 -10.26 -0.73
C LEU A 19 5.63 -11.20 -1.29
N ARG A 20 6.29 -10.85 -2.40
CA ARG A 20 7.42 -11.61 -2.97
C ARG A 20 8.62 -11.71 -2.02
N MET A 21 8.74 -10.82 -1.04
CA MET A 21 9.76 -10.95 0.01
C MET A 21 9.47 -12.13 0.94
N TYR A 22 8.20 -12.47 1.14
CA TYR A 22 7.76 -13.45 2.14
C TYR A 22 7.22 -14.74 1.53
N HIS A 23 6.64 -14.70 0.33
CA HIS A 23 6.03 -15.86 -0.34
C HIS A 23 6.77 -16.24 -1.63
N ASP A 24 6.84 -17.54 -1.92
CA ASP A 24 7.28 -18.04 -3.22
C ASP A 24 6.17 -17.93 -4.29
N LYS A 25 6.47 -18.38 -5.51
CA LYS A 25 5.51 -18.32 -6.64
C LYS A 25 4.27 -19.20 -6.44
N ASP A 26 4.35 -20.19 -5.54
CA ASP A 26 3.25 -21.09 -5.20
C ASP A 26 2.47 -20.60 -3.97
N GLY A 27 2.81 -19.42 -3.44
CA GLY A 27 2.16 -18.81 -2.27
C GLY A 27 2.62 -19.39 -0.94
N LYS A 28 3.72 -20.16 -0.89
CA LYS A 28 4.26 -20.71 0.36
C LYS A 28 5.17 -19.69 1.04
N MET A 29 5.01 -19.56 2.35
CA MET A 29 5.90 -18.78 3.21
C MET A 29 7.36 -19.24 3.07
N MET A 30 8.27 -18.30 2.83
CA MET A 30 9.72 -18.50 2.73
C MET A 30 10.43 -18.15 4.05
N PHE A 31 9.85 -18.49 5.20
CA PHE A 31 10.49 -18.28 6.49
C PHE A 31 11.80 -19.08 6.53
N GLN A 32 12.95 -18.39 6.59
CA GLN A 32 14.28 -19.01 6.75
C GLN A 32 14.62 -20.13 5.73
N ARG A 33 14.59 -19.84 4.42
CA ARG A 33 15.57 -20.51 3.53
C ARG A 33 16.93 -19.82 3.70
N SER A 34 17.57 -20.08 4.83
CA SER A 34 18.83 -19.48 5.33
C SER A 34 20.08 -19.74 4.49
N TYR A 35 19.95 -20.00 3.19
CA TYR A 35 21.07 -20.31 2.30
C TYR A 35 21.25 -19.34 1.13
N ASP A 36 20.33 -18.38 0.93
CA ASP A 36 20.45 -17.41 -0.17
C ASP A 36 20.32 -15.97 0.31
N ASN A 37 21.40 -15.49 0.94
CA ASN A 37 21.51 -14.13 1.47
C ASN A 37 21.40 -13.05 0.35
N GLY A 38 21.65 -13.42 -0.91
CA GLY A 38 21.54 -12.54 -2.07
C GLY A 38 20.10 -12.28 -2.52
N SER A 39 19.29 -13.34 -2.66
CA SER A 39 17.89 -13.22 -3.10
C SER A 39 17.01 -12.44 -2.12
N SER A 40 17.28 -12.51 -0.80
CA SER A 40 16.51 -11.76 0.20
C SER A 40 16.76 -10.25 0.10
N SER A 41 18.04 -9.86 -0.06
CA SER A 41 18.43 -8.47 -0.25
C SER A 41 17.91 -7.88 -1.56
N GLU A 42 17.98 -8.64 -2.66
CA GLU A 42 17.49 -8.19 -3.97
C GLU A 42 15.99 -7.87 -3.97
N ARG A 43 15.15 -8.73 -3.38
CA ARG A 43 13.70 -8.50 -3.30
C ARG A 43 13.36 -7.32 -2.41
N ARG A 44 14.08 -7.13 -1.29
CA ARG A 44 13.95 -5.96 -0.44
C ARG A 44 14.31 -4.67 -1.19
N MET A 45 15.41 -4.67 -1.94
CA MET A 45 15.83 -3.53 -2.76
C MET A 45 14.79 -3.23 -3.85
N ARG A 46 14.25 -4.26 -4.50
CA ARG A 46 13.19 -4.11 -5.50
C ARG A 46 11.93 -3.46 -4.91
N PHE A 47 11.46 -3.96 -3.77
CA PHE A 47 10.33 -3.35 -3.05
C PHE A 47 10.60 -1.88 -2.71
N GLN A 48 11.79 -1.57 -2.17
CA GLN A 48 12.17 -0.20 -1.83
C GLN A 48 12.19 0.72 -3.06
N GLU A 49 12.70 0.25 -4.20
CA GLU A 49 12.73 1.00 -5.45
C GLU A 49 11.31 1.21 -6.02
N THR A 50 10.44 0.20 -5.94
CA THR A 50 9.03 0.31 -6.31
C THR A 50 8.32 1.37 -5.46
N CYS A 51 8.52 1.37 -4.14
CA CYS A 51 8.01 2.42 -3.25
C CYS A 51 8.56 3.81 -3.61
N ARG A 52 9.87 3.94 -3.85
CA ARG A 52 10.53 5.19 -4.21
C ARG A 52 9.98 5.79 -5.51
N ARG A 53 9.60 4.94 -6.47
CA ARG A 53 9.00 5.36 -7.75
C ARG A 53 7.51 5.72 -7.59
N ILE A 54 6.75 4.86 -6.91
CA ILE A 54 5.29 4.93 -6.91
C ILE A 54 4.75 5.94 -5.89
N LEU A 55 5.28 5.98 -4.66
CA LEU A 55 4.71 6.83 -3.60
C LEU A 55 4.74 8.33 -3.94
N PRO A 56 5.85 8.93 -4.44
CA PRO A 56 5.84 10.33 -4.86
C PRO A 56 4.92 10.61 -6.04
N PHE A 57 4.71 9.63 -6.91
CA PHE A 57 3.79 9.74 -8.03
C PHE A 57 2.33 9.68 -7.56
N MET A 58 2.02 8.79 -6.62
CA MET A 58 0.68 8.67 -6.01
C MET A 58 0.31 9.90 -5.16
N GLU A 59 1.25 10.45 -4.39
CA GLU A 59 1.05 11.69 -3.63
C GLU A 59 0.61 12.82 -4.57
N ARG A 60 1.37 13.07 -5.65
CA ARG A 60 1.02 14.07 -6.67
C ARG A 60 -0.29 13.74 -7.39
N THR A 61 -0.56 12.46 -7.66
CA THR A 61 -1.79 12.01 -8.31
C THR A 61 -3.02 12.31 -7.44
N LEU A 62 -2.90 12.18 -6.12
CA LEU A 62 -3.93 12.55 -5.16
C LEU A 62 -4.15 14.06 -5.17
N GLU A 63 -3.08 14.85 -5.21
CA GLU A 63 -3.14 16.33 -5.24
C GLU A 63 -3.91 16.89 -6.45
N MET A 64 -3.91 16.18 -7.59
CA MET A 64 -4.63 16.60 -8.81
C MET A 64 -6.14 16.81 -8.59
N ARG A 65 -6.72 16.24 -7.54
CA ARG A 65 -8.15 16.37 -7.21
C ARG A 65 -8.30 17.06 -5.86
N ASN A 66 -8.90 18.25 -5.86
CA ASN A 66 -9.21 19.01 -4.65
C ASN A 66 -8.00 19.20 -3.70
N GLY A 67 -6.79 19.35 -4.28
CA GLY A 67 -5.54 19.51 -3.55
C GLY A 67 -5.16 18.31 -2.69
N GLY A 68 -5.68 17.11 -2.99
CA GLY A 68 -5.43 15.87 -2.26
C GLY A 68 -6.12 15.79 -0.90
N ASN A 69 -7.05 16.70 -0.62
CA ASN A 69 -7.77 16.76 0.65
C ASN A 69 -9.00 15.84 0.70
N GLN A 70 -9.30 15.16 -0.40
CA GLN A 70 -10.38 14.18 -0.52
C GLN A 70 -9.84 12.88 -1.16
N PHE A 71 -10.68 12.06 -1.77
CA PHE A 71 -10.27 10.78 -2.37
C PHE A 71 -9.61 10.98 -3.74
N PHE A 72 -9.02 9.91 -4.30
CA PHE A 72 -8.40 9.96 -5.63
C PHE A 72 -9.35 10.38 -6.75
N MET A 73 -10.66 10.19 -6.53
CA MET A 73 -11.75 10.59 -7.44
C MET A 73 -12.53 11.82 -6.95
N GLY A 74 -12.05 12.53 -5.94
CA GLY A 74 -12.75 13.68 -5.34
C GLY A 74 -13.57 13.27 -4.12
N ASP A 75 -14.88 13.48 -4.16
CA ASP A 75 -15.80 13.25 -3.05
C ASP A 75 -16.16 11.77 -2.84
N GLN A 76 -15.92 10.93 -3.83
CA GLN A 76 -16.26 9.50 -3.79
C GLN A 76 -15.06 8.63 -3.43
N MET A 77 -15.21 7.81 -2.39
CA MET A 77 -14.29 6.71 -2.10
C MET A 77 -14.45 5.61 -3.15
N THR A 78 -13.35 5.12 -3.68
CA THR A 78 -13.28 4.06 -4.68
C THR A 78 -12.30 2.97 -4.28
N MET A 79 -12.18 1.94 -5.12
CA MET A 79 -11.18 0.88 -4.92
C MET A 79 -9.76 1.40 -4.84
N ALA A 80 -9.43 2.49 -5.54
CA ALA A 80 -8.10 3.11 -5.48
C ALA A 80 -7.72 3.57 -4.06
N ASP A 81 -8.67 4.15 -3.33
CA ASP A 81 -8.45 4.60 -1.94
C ASP A 81 -8.33 3.41 -0.99
N LEU A 82 -9.11 2.35 -1.22
CA LEU A 82 -9.02 1.09 -0.48
C LEU A 82 -7.68 0.37 -0.73
N MET A 83 -7.20 0.35 -1.98
CA MET A 83 -5.90 -0.19 -2.35
C MET A 83 -4.76 0.57 -1.68
N CYS A 84 -4.82 1.91 -1.65
CA CYS A 84 -3.88 2.71 -0.88
C CYS A 84 -3.87 2.34 0.61
N TYR A 85 -5.05 2.02 1.17
CA TYR A 85 -5.15 1.62 2.56
C TYR A 85 -4.52 0.24 2.79
N CYS A 86 -5.02 -0.80 2.11
CA CYS A 86 -4.68 -2.20 2.35
C CYS A 86 -3.26 -2.57 1.89
N ALA A 87 -2.81 -2.09 0.73
CA ALA A 87 -1.49 -2.42 0.18
C ALA A 87 -0.33 -1.92 1.07
N LEU A 88 -0.59 -0.90 1.90
CA LEU A 88 0.41 -0.28 2.77
C LEU A 88 0.28 -0.69 4.24
N GLU A 89 -0.63 -1.59 4.61
CA GLU A 89 -0.80 -2.00 6.02
C GLU A 89 0.45 -2.68 6.58
N ASN A 90 0.89 -3.78 5.95
CA ASN A 90 2.08 -4.51 6.39
C ASN A 90 3.38 -3.69 6.20
N PRO A 91 3.58 -2.98 5.06
CA PRO A 91 4.69 -2.04 4.91
C PRO A 91 4.83 -1.00 6.04
N LEU A 92 3.71 -0.46 6.53
CA LEU A 92 3.72 0.53 7.61
C LEU A 92 3.87 -0.08 9.01
N THR A 93 3.51 -1.35 9.18
CA THR A 93 3.84 -2.10 10.40
C THR A 93 5.35 -2.33 10.48
N ASP A 94 5.99 -2.66 9.35
CA ASP A 94 7.45 -2.84 9.26
C ASP A 94 8.24 -1.52 9.38
N ASP A 95 7.76 -0.46 8.72
CA ASP A 95 8.35 0.88 8.75
C ASP A 95 7.26 1.96 8.84
N SER A 96 6.95 2.35 10.08
CA SER A 96 5.96 3.41 10.36
C SER A 96 6.33 4.78 9.79
N SER A 97 7.59 5.01 9.43
CA SER A 97 8.09 6.28 8.89
C SER A 97 8.00 6.37 7.36
N MET A 98 7.65 5.28 6.68
CA MET A 98 7.62 5.16 5.21
C MET A 98 6.81 6.27 4.52
N LEU A 99 5.72 6.72 5.15
CA LEU A 99 4.86 7.78 4.60
C LEU A 99 5.14 9.18 5.14
N SER A 100 6.19 9.38 5.94
CA SER A 100 6.51 10.69 6.56
C SER A 100 6.66 11.84 5.56
N SER A 101 7.12 11.55 4.34
CA SER A 101 7.27 12.52 3.24
C SER A 101 6.03 12.65 2.35
N TYR A 102 4.94 11.91 2.65
CA TYR A 102 3.72 11.83 1.83
C TYR A 102 2.46 12.10 2.68
N PRO A 103 2.30 13.34 3.20
CA PRO A 103 1.25 13.68 4.15
C PRO A 103 -0.19 13.53 3.59
N LYS A 104 -0.40 13.67 2.28
CA LYS A 104 -1.73 13.50 1.66
C LYS A 104 -2.12 12.03 1.63
N LEU A 105 -1.20 11.13 1.28
CA LEU A 105 -1.42 9.68 1.37
C LEU A 105 -1.69 9.25 2.82
N GLN A 106 -0.95 9.76 3.80
CA GLN A 106 -1.25 9.51 5.23
C GLN A 106 -2.67 9.94 5.57
N SER A 107 -3.03 11.18 5.23
CA SER A 107 -4.36 11.74 5.49
C SER A 107 -5.48 10.96 4.78
N LEU A 108 -5.22 10.48 3.56
CA LEU A 108 -6.16 9.63 2.82
C LEU A 108 -6.43 8.33 3.56
N ARG A 109 -5.39 7.64 4.03
CA ARG A 109 -5.53 6.40 4.79
C ARG A 109 -6.34 6.61 6.07
N SER A 110 -6.09 7.69 6.81
CA SER A 110 -6.89 8.06 8.00
C SER A 110 -8.37 8.30 7.65
N ARG A 111 -8.66 8.93 6.51
CA ARG A 111 -10.04 9.13 6.02
C ARG A 111 -10.71 7.82 5.63
N VAL A 112 -9.98 6.90 4.99
CA VAL A 112 -10.49 5.55 4.67
C VAL A 112 -10.84 4.78 5.94
N MET A 113 -9.95 4.76 6.94
CA MET A 113 -10.21 4.12 8.24
C MET A 113 -11.43 4.67 8.99
N SER A 114 -11.69 5.97 8.82
CA SER A 114 -12.77 6.67 9.53
C SER A 114 -14.11 6.59 8.78
N HIS A 115 -14.14 6.02 7.57
CA HIS A 115 -15.36 5.94 6.77
C HIS A 115 -16.41 5.04 7.44
N MET A 116 -17.67 5.47 7.42
CA MET A 116 -18.76 4.91 8.24
C MET A 116 -18.95 3.39 8.12
N LYS A 117 -18.67 2.81 6.94
CA LYS A 117 -18.77 1.36 6.72
C LYS A 117 -17.44 0.63 6.96
N MET A 118 -16.31 1.30 6.80
CA MET A 118 -14.99 0.71 6.96
C MET A 118 -14.57 0.65 8.43
N SER A 119 -14.86 1.70 9.21
CA SER A 119 -14.45 1.76 10.61
C SER A 119 -14.98 0.57 11.45
N PRO A 120 -16.26 0.17 11.36
CA PRO A 120 -16.74 -1.01 12.08
C PRO A 120 -16.11 -2.31 11.58
N TYR A 121 -15.89 -2.44 10.27
CA TYR A 121 -15.25 -3.63 9.69
C TYR A 121 -13.82 -3.80 10.19
N LEU A 122 -12.99 -2.75 10.10
CA LEU A 122 -11.58 -2.78 10.49
C LEU A 122 -11.38 -3.04 12.00
N LYS A 123 -12.34 -2.64 12.84
CA LYS A 123 -12.31 -2.93 14.28
C LYS A 123 -12.65 -4.38 14.63
N ASN A 124 -13.47 -5.02 13.79
CA ASN A 124 -14.00 -6.35 14.06
C ASN A 124 -13.31 -7.47 13.26
N ARG A 125 -12.54 -7.14 12.22
CA ARG A 125 -11.80 -8.15 11.44
C ARG A 125 -10.75 -8.82 12.33
N SER A 126 -10.48 -10.10 12.05
CA SER A 126 -9.40 -10.84 12.71
C SER A 126 -8.05 -10.17 12.46
N SER A 127 -7.20 -10.16 13.48
CA SER A 127 -5.80 -9.77 13.32
C SER A 127 -5.03 -10.91 12.67
N THR A 128 -4.42 -10.65 11.52
CA THR A 128 -3.55 -11.59 10.79
C THR A 128 -2.20 -10.94 10.54
N GLU A 129 -1.16 -11.74 10.35
CA GLU A 129 0.20 -11.23 10.03
C GLU A 129 0.32 -10.77 8.57
N PHE A 130 -0.54 -11.30 7.69
CA PHE A 130 -0.68 -10.93 6.27
C PHE A 130 -2.14 -10.89 5.86
#